data_AF-A0A2E4WRZ2-F1
#
_entry.id   AF-A0A2E4WRZ2-F1
#
_cell.length_a   1.000
_cell.length_b   1.000
_cell.length_c   1.000
_cell.angle_alpha   90.00
_cell.angle_beta   90.00
_cell.angle_gamma   90.00
#
_symmetry.space_group_name_H-M   'P 1'
#
loop_
_entity.id
_entity.type
_entity.pdbx_description
1 polymer ?
#
loop_
_entity_poly.entity_id
_entity_poly.type
_entity_poly.pdbx_seq_one_letter_code
_entity_poly.pdbx_strand_id
1 'polypeptide(L)'
;MISFLRTKKNDLEVSAITQCNKIESILKTLRQTNSILTRMTGSGATCFSLFEDKKDLNKAEESIIDLYPEFWTKKTKILNRF
;
A
#
# COMPACT_ATOMS: atom_id res chain seq x y z
N MET A 1 -12.49 2.78 13.42
CA MET A 1 -12.25 1.97 12.21
C MET A 1 -10.76 1.82 11.91
N ILE A 2 -10.03 2.89 11.58
CA ILE A 2 -8.59 2.82 11.26
C ILE A 2 -7.77 2.24 12.42
N SER A 3 -8.10 2.59 13.67
CA SER A 3 -7.49 2.01 14.87
C SER A 3 -7.58 0.47 14.91
N PHE A 4 -8.74 -0.10 14.59
CA PHE A 4 -8.94 -1.54 14.50
C PHE A 4 -8.09 -2.16 13.39
N LEU A 5 -8.05 -1.56 12.19
CA LEU A 5 -7.22 -2.06 11.09
C LEU A 5 -5.73 -2.02 11.42
N ARG A 6 -5.26 -1.04 12.21
CA ARG A 6 -3.87 -1.00 12.69
C ARG A 6 -3.49 -2.20 13.55
N THR A 7 -4.45 -2.80 14.27
CA THR A 7 -4.24 -4.03 15.05
C THR A 7 -4.24 -5.30 14.21
N LYS A 8 -4.61 -5.20 12.93
CA LYS A 8 -4.62 -6.33 11.99
C LYS A 8 -3.36 -6.30 11.12
N LYS A 9 -2.93 -7.50 10.73
CA LYS A 9 -1.80 -7.71 9.83
C LYS A 9 -2.17 -8.77 8.80
N ASN A 10 -1.40 -8.84 7.73
CA ASN A 10 -1.47 -9.94 6.78
C ASN A 10 -0.39 -10.95 7.18
N ASP A 11 -0.79 -12.12 7.68
CA ASP A 11 0.14 -13.16 8.14
C ASP A 11 1.03 -13.71 7.01
N LEU A 12 0.60 -13.56 5.75
CA LEU A 12 1.37 -13.98 4.57
C LEU A 12 2.39 -12.94 4.10
N GLU A 13 2.38 -11.70 4.62
CA GLU A 13 3.27 -10.63 4.15
C GLU A 13 4.75 -11.00 4.32
N VAL A 14 5.14 -11.58 5.45
CA VAL A 14 6.53 -12.00 5.71
C VAL A 14 6.97 -13.11 4.75
N SER A 15 6.12 -14.13 4.57
CA SER A 15 6.40 -15.24 3.66
C SER A 15 6.49 -14.77 2.21
N ALA A 16 5.61 -13.87 1.78
CA ALA A 16 5.62 -13.31 0.43
C ALA A 16 6.85 -12.42 0.19
N ILE A 17 7.25 -11.59 1.16
CA ILE A 17 8.49 -10.80 1.09
C ILE A 17 9.70 -11.70 0.92
N THR A 18 9.76 -12.81 1.67
CA THR A 18 10.87 -13.78 1.58
C THR A 18 11.00 -14.37 0.17
N GLN A 19 9.88 -14.58 -0.53
CA GLN A 19 9.87 -15.08 -1.91
C GLN A 19 10.11 -13.96 -2.94
N CYS A 20 9.69 -12.73 -2.66
CA CYS A 20 9.82 -11.59 -3.55
C CYS A 20 10.08 -10.29 -2.78
N ASN A 21 11.36 -9.93 -2.67
CA ASN A 21 11.80 -8.72 -1.96
C ASN A 21 11.20 -7.41 -2.53
N LYS A 22 10.76 -7.39 -3.79
CA LYS A 22 10.10 -6.21 -4.39
C LYS A 22 8.84 -5.79 -3.61
N ILE A 23 8.15 -6.74 -2.95
CA ILE A 23 7.00 -6.43 -2.09
C ILE A 23 7.42 -5.50 -0.96
N GLU A 24 8.55 -5.79 -0.31
CA GLU A 24 9.05 -4.94 0.77
C GLU A 24 9.43 -3.54 0.27
N SER A 25 10.08 -3.46 -0.89
CA SER A 25 10.45 -2.18 -1.52
C SER A 25 9.23 -1.31 -1.80
N ILE A 26 8.18 -1.87 -2.40
CA ILE A 26 6.91 -1.16 -2.67
C ILE A 26 6.27 -0.70 -1.35
N LEU A 27 6.19 -1.56 -0.34
CA LEU A 27 5.61 -1.21 0.96
C LEU A 27 6.41 -0.09 1.65
N LYS A 28 7.74 -0.09 1.52
CA LYS A 28 8.61 0.99 2.04
C LYS A 28 8.35 2.30 1.29
N THR A 29 8.30 2.29 -0.04
CA THR A 29 7.99 3.47 -0.85
C THR A 29 6.64 4.07 -0.46
N LEU A 30 5.59 3.25 -0.36
CA LEU A 30 4.27 3.71 0.03
C LEU A 30 4.24 4.30 1.46
N ARG A 31 4.97 3.73 2.42
CA ARG A 31 5.04 4.26 3.79
C ARG A 31 5.68 5.64 3.88
N GLN A 32 6.51 6.04 2.91
CA GLN A 32 7.13 7.36 2.84
C GLN A 32 6.18 8.47 2.32
N THR A 33 4.94 8.11 1.98
CA THR A 33 3.97 9.01 1.34
C THR A 33 2.84 9.44 2.30
N ASN A 34 3.13 9.54 3.61
CA ASN A 34 2.15 9.90 4.65
C ASN A 34 0.91 8.98 4.71
N SER A 35 1.05 7.71 4.30
CA SER A 35 -0.02 6.72 4.38
C SER A 35 -0.46 6.48 5.83
N ILE A 36 -1.77 6.38 6.07
CA ILE A 36 -2.29 5.95 7.38
C ILE A 36 -2.17 4.43 7.58
N LEU A 37 -2.18 3.66 6.49
CA LEU A 37 -2.03 2.21 6.52
C LEU A 37 -1.43 1.75 5.19
N THR A 38 -0.45 0.85 5.24
CA THR A 38 0.19 0.25 4.06
C THR A 38 0.40 -1.23 4.29
N ARG A 39 -0.09 -2.08 3.39
CA ARG A 39 -0.05 -3.55 3.54
C ARG A 39 -0.05 -4.24 2.17
N MET A 40 0.39 -5.49 2.16
CA MET A 40 0.09 -6.43 1.09
C MET A 40 -1.36 -6.94 1.22
N THR A 41 -2.06 -7.16 0.11
CA THR A 41 -3.41 -7.75 0.09
C THR A 41 -3.39 -9.23 -0.31
N GLY A 42 -4.25 -10.05 0.31
CA GLY A 42 -4.33 -11.50 0.05
C GLY A 42 -2.99 -12.21 0.25
N SER A 43 -2.66 -13.14 -0.63
CA SER A 43 -1.36 -13.82 -0.70
C SER A 43 -0.29 -13.04 -1.48
N GLY A 44 -0.57 -11.80 -1.90
CA GLY A 44 0.32 -10.98 -2.70
C GLY A 44 0.23 -11.25 -4.21
N ALA A 45 1.02 -10.56 -5.03
CA ALA A 45 2.05 -9.56 -4.65
C ALA A 45 1.52 -8.12 -4.53
N THR A 46 0.22 -7.90 -4.77
CA THR A 46 -0.36 -6.55 -4.76
C THR A 46 -0.26 -5.89 -3.38
N CYS A 47 0.17 -4.64 -3.37
CA CYS A 47 0.25 -3.79 -2.19
C CYS A 47 -0.77 -2.65 -2.28
N PHE A 48 -1.26 -2.17 -1.15
CA PHE A 48 -2.16 -1.02 -1.10
C PHE A 48 -1.79 -0.07 0.04
N SER A 49 -2.23 1.18 -0.07
CA SER A 49 -2.15 2.16 1.00
C SER A 49 -3.40 3.01 1.09
N LEU A 50 -3.71 3.43 2.32
CA LEU A 50 -4.79 4.32 2.64
C LEU A 50 -4.21 5.70 2.99
N PHE A 51 -4.94 6.75 2.64
CA PHE A 51 -4.54 8.14 2.83
C PHE A 51 -5.74 8.94 3.33
N GLU A 52 -5.50 9.96 4.16
CA GLU A 52 -6.56 10.87 4.64
C GLU A 52 -6.99 11.85 3.54
N ASP A 53 -6.05 12.26 2.70
CA ASP A 53 -6.30 13.23 1.64
C ASP A 53 -5.81 12.77 0.26
N LYS A 54 -6.26 13.51 -0.75
CA LYS A 54 -5.94 13.25 -2.16
C LYS A 54 -4.51 13.67 -2.52
N LYS A 55 -3.90 14.59 -1.78
CA LYS A 55 -2.55 15.10 -2.07
C LYS A 55 -1.52 14.01 -1.81
N ASP A 56 -1.59 13.37 -0.65
CA ASP A 56 -0.71 12.25 -0.29
C ASP A 56 -0.96 11.02 -1.17
N LEU A 57 -2.23 10.73 -1.51
CA LEU A 57 -2.59 9.70 -2.49
C LEU A 57 -1.94 9.94 -3.86
N ASN A 58 -1.96 11.18 -4.37
CA ASN A 58 -1.33 11.52 -5.64
C ASN A 58 0.19 11.37 -5.57
N LYS A 59 0.81 11.87 -4.51
CA LYS A 59 2.26 11.73 -4.28
C LYS A 59 2.68 10.26 -4.26
N ALA A 60 1.86 9.40 -3.66
CA ALA A 60 2.11 7.97 -3.62
C ALA A 60 2.06 7.33 -5.01
N GLU A 61 1.07 7.68 -5.84
CA GLU A 61 0.97 7.17 -7.20
C GLU A 61 2.14 7.64 -8.06
N GLU A 62 2.50 8.92 -8.01
CA GLU A 62 3.67 9.48 -8.70
C GLU A 62 4.96 8.74 -8.28
N SER A 63 5.17 8.57 -6.97
CA SER A 63 6.36 7.87 -6.45
C SER A 63 6.46 6.42 -6.95
N ILE A 64 5.32 5.71 -7.08
CA ILE A 64 5.33 4.32 -7.57
C ILE A 64 5.53 4.27 -9.08
N ILE A 65 4.90 5.15 -9.85
CA ILE A 65 5.09 5.21 -11.31
C ILE A 65 6.55 5.54 -11.65
N ASP A 66 7.15 6.48 -10.93
CA ASP A 66 8.53 6.89 -11.17
C ASP A 66 9.55 5.80 -10.81
N LEU A 67 9.34 5.09 -9.68
CA LEU A 67 10.26 4.07 -9.18
C LEU A 67 10.05 2.68 -9.79
N TYR A 68 8.82 2.37 -10.21
CA TYR A 68 8.40 1.07 -10.74
C TYR A 68 7.52 1.23 -11.99
N PRO A 69 8.07 1.82 -13.08
CA PRO A 69 7.30 2.14 -14.29
C PRO A 69 6.75 0.89 -15.00
N GLU A 70 7.28 -0.29 -14.70
CA GLU A 70 6.79 -1.56 -15.24
C GLU A 70 5.54 -2.08 -14.52
N PHE A 71 5.12 -1.47 -13.41
CA PHE A 71 3.97 -1.89 -12.62
C PHE A 71 2.73 -1.05 -12.91
N TRP A 72 1.56 -1.69 -12.86
CA TRP A 72 0.29 -0.98 -12.91
C TRP A 72 -0.04 -0.41 -11.53
N THR A 73 -0.65 0.77 -11.52
CA THR A 73 -1.16 1.42 -10.31
C THR A 73 -2.58 1.90 -10.53
N LYS A 74 -3.36 2.01 -9.44
CA LYS A 74 -4.72 2.55 -9.51
C LYS A 74 -5.11 3.26 -8.22
N LYS A 75 -5.28 4.58 -8.30
CA LYS A 75 -5.97 5.35 -7.25
C LYS A 75 -7.47 5.05 -7.24
N THR A 76 -8.05 5.00 -6.05
CA THR A 76 -9.50 4.85 -5.83
C THR A 76 -9.94 5.59 -4.57
N LYS A 77 -11.25 5.62 -4.31
CA LYS A 77 -11.87 6.22 -3.12
C LYS A 77 -12.71 5.18 -2.37
N ILE A 78 -12.75 5.28 -1.05
CA ILE A 78 -13.67 4.49 -0.23
C ILE A 78 -15.09 5.01 -0.49
N LEU A 79 -15.99 4.12 -0.92
CA LEU A 79 -17.37 4.49 -1.30
C LEU A 79 -18.33 4.54 -0.11
N ASN A 80 -18.14 3.66 0.88
CA ASN A 80 -19.04 3.58 2.03
C ASN A 80 -18.42 4.32 3.23
N ARG A 81 -19.02 5.47 3.56
CA ARG A 81 -18.86 6.11 4.87
C ARG A 81 -20.00 5.59 5.75
N PHE A 82 -19.70 4.62 6.61
CA PHE A 82 -20.61 4.22 7.69
C PHE A 82 -20.58 5.27 8.80
#